data_AF-J7IYQ2-F1
#
_entry.id   AF-J7IYQ2-F1
#
_cell.length_a   1.000
_cell.length_b   1.000
_cell.length_c   1.000
_cell.angle_alpha   90.00
_cell.angle_beta   90.00
_cell.angle_gamma   90.00
#
_symmetry.space_group_name_H-M   'P 1'
#
loop_
_entity.id
_entity.type
_entity.pdbx_description
1 polymer ?
#
loop_
_entity_poly.entity_id
_entity_poly.type
_entity_poly.pdbx_seq_one_letter_code
_entity_poly.pdbx_strand_id
1 'polypeptide(L)' 'MVIGEITLDIDEENKISLQQILGQLEGILQYQLKHRDVIVFYDSQRISYDQILETALQANYHISRFYVTEEEC' A
#
# COMPACT_ATOMS: atom_id res chain seq x y z
N MET A 1 -5.23 11.82 14.24
CA MET A 1 -5.34 11.26 12.87
C MET A 1 -4.53 9.99 12.90
N VAL A 2 -5.09 8.84 12.53
CA VAL A 2 -4.34 7.57 12.60
C VAL A 2 -3.71 7.33 11.25
N ILE A 3 -2.38 7.45 11.17
CA ILE A 3 -1.64 7.20 9.94
C ILE A 3 -1.16 5.75 9.99
N GLY A 4 -1.70 4.95 9.09
CA GLY A 4 -1.23 3.62 8.81
C GLY A 4 -0.12 3.64 7.76
N GLU A 5 0.87 2.79 7.94
CA GLU A 5 1.90 2.47 6.97
C GLU A 5 1.78 0.97 6.65
N ILE A 6 1.59 0.65 5.37
CA ILE A 6 1.72 -0.72 4.89
C ILE A 6 2.91 -0.82 3.95
N THR A 7 3.82 -1.73 4.25
CA THR A 7 4.93 -2.11 3.38
C THR A 7 4.63 -3.44 2.72
N LEU A 8 4.62 -3.48 1.39
CA LEU A 8 4.38 -4.66 0.57
C LEU A 8 5.69 -5.05 -0.14
N ASP A 9 6.19 -6.26 0.10
CA ASP A 9 7.29 -6.86 -0.65
C ASP A 9 6.72 -7.50 -1.92
N ILE A 10 6.98 -6.86 -3.06
CA ILE A 10 6.44 -7.24 -4.36
C ILE A 10 7.58 -7.75 -5.24
N ASP A 11 7.44 -9.00 -5.68
CA ASP A 11 8.47 -9.71 -6.46
C ASP A 11 8.51 -9.25 -7.93
N GLU A 12 7.44 -8.60 -8.42
CA GLU A 12 7.35 -8.08 -9.80
C GLU A 12 8.11 -6.77 -10.02
N GLU A 13 8.81 -6.65 -11.17
CA GLU A 13 9.50 -5.43 -11.58
C GLU A 13 8.55 -4.27 -11.98
N ASN A 14 7.30 -4.57 -12.37
CA ASN A 14 6.42 -3.59 -12.99
C ASN A 14 5.47 -2.88 -12.01
N LYS A 15 6.05 -2.11 -11.07
CA LYS A 15 5.34 -1.49 -9.92
C LYS A 15 4.69 -0.14 -10.22
N ILE A 16 4.82 0.33 -11.45
CA ILE A 16 4.29 1.64 -11.89
C ILE A 16 2.77 1.63 -11.90
N SER A 17 2.14 0.52 -12.30
CA SER A 17 0.68 0.40 -12.32
C SER A 17 0.09 0.38 -10.90
N LEU A 18 0.77 -0.25 -9.93
CA LEU A 18 0.29 -0.28 -8.55
C LEU A 18 0.19 1.12 -7.92
N GLN A 19 1.18 1.98 -8.17
CA GLN A 19 1.13 3.36 -7.71
C GLN A 19 -0.11 4.10 -8.25
N GLN A 20 -0.43 3.89 -9.53
CA GLN A 20 -1.60 4.52 -10.15
C GLN A 20 -2.90 4.01 -9.56
N ILE A 21 -3.01 2.69 -9.34
CA ILE A 21 -4.21 2.05 -8.80
C ILE A 21 -4.43 2.48 -7.34
N LEU A 22 -3.41 2.35 -6.50
CA LEU A 22 -3.52 2.72 -5.09
C LEU A 22 -3.69 4.24 -4.92
N GLY A 23 -3.07 5.05 -5.78
CA GLY A 23 -3.24 6.50 -5.77
C GLY A 23 -4.67 6.98 -6.09
N GLN A 24 -5.53 6.11 -6.62
CA GLN A 24 -6.96 6.42 -6.83
C GLN A 24 -7.83 6.13 -5.61
N LEU A 25 -7.31 5.42 -4.61
CA LEU A 25 -8.06 5.07 -3.41
C LEU A 25 -8.17 6.28 -2.47
N GLU A 26 -9.39 6.61 -2.05
CA GLU A 26 -9.63 7.66 -1.07
C GLU A 26 -9.07 7.23 0.30
N GLY A 27 -8.21 8.06 0.88
CA GLY A 27 -7.53 7.77 2.14
C GLY A 27 -6.05 7.43 1.99
N ILE A 28 -5.54 7.22 0.78
CA ILE A 28 -4.09 7.12 0.56
C ILE A 28 -3.48 8.52 0.63
N LEU A 29 -2.46 8.66 1.48
CA LEU A 29 -1.76 9.92 1.74
C LEU A 29 -0.48 10.01 0.92
N GLN A 30 0.29 8.92 0.88
CA GLN A 30 1.58 8.89 0.19
C GLN A 30 1.93 7.47 -0.28
N TYR A 31 2.62 7.40 -1.40
CA TYR A 31 3.17 6.17 -1.95
C TYR A 31 4.68 6.34 -2.16
N GLN A 32 5.47 5.37 -1.69
CA GLN A 32 6.92 5.33 -1.87
C GLN A 32 7.35 3.97 -2.41
N LEU A 33 8.18 3.98 -3.45
CA LEU A 33 8.77 2.78 -4.03
C LEU A 33 10.24 2.68 -3.63
N LYS A 34 10.61 1.63 -2.88
CA LYS A 34 12.00 1.36 -2.49
C LYS A 34 12.43 -0.01 -2.99
N HIS A 35 13.00 -0.06 -4.20
CA HIS A 35 13.44 -1.30 -4.85
C HIS A 35 12.33 -2.37 -4.89
N ARG A 36 12.35 -3.30 -3.92
CA ARG A 36 11.40 -4.41 -3.79
C ARG A 36 10.19 -4.09 -2.92
N ASP A 37 10.34 -3.11 -2.04
CA ASP A 37 9.31 -2.70 -1.10
C ASP A 37 8.47 -1.56 -1.64
N VAL A 38 7.16 -1.69 -1.50
CA VAL A 38 6.18 -0.64 -1.74
C VAL A 38 5.66 -0.18 -0.38
N ILE A 39 5.93 1.06 -0.02
CA ILE A 39 5.48 1.65 1.23
C ILE A 39 4.32 2.59 0.94
N VAL A 40 3.18 2.35 1.55
CA VAL A 40 1.96 3.13 1.38
C VAL A 40 1.54 3.69 2.72
N PHE A 41 1.47 5.01 2.79
CA PHE A 41 0.92 5.72 3.92
C PHE A 41 -0.54 6.02 3.64
N TYR A 42 -1.40 5.65 4.57
CA TYR A 42 -2.84 5.79 4.45
C TYR A 42 -3.45 6.29 5.76
N ASP A 43 -4.61 6.92 5.65
CA ASP A 43 -5.41 7.30 6.81
C ASP A 43 -6.27 6.11 7.23
N SER A 44 -5.94 5.47 8.36
CA SER A 44 -6.65 4.28 8.85
C SER A 44 -8.11 4.53 9.21
N GLN A 45 -8.54 5.79 9.33
CA GLN A 45 -9.93 6.15 9.58
C GLN A 45 -10.76 6.22 8.29
N ARG A 46 -10.10 6.38 7.13
CA ARG A 46 -10.72 6.45 5.81
C ARG A 46 -10.62 5.14 5.03
N ILE A 47 -9.47 4.47 5.10
CA ILE A 47 -9.21 3.23 4.39
C ILE A 47 -8.43 2.27 5.30
N SER A 48 -8.77 0.98 5.24
CA SER A 48 -8.06 -0.06 5.99
C SER A 48 -6.97 -0.69 5.14
N TYR A 49 -5.88 -1.14 5.76
CA TYR A 49 -4.81 -1.85 5.06
C TYR A 49 -5.30 -3.07 4.28
N ASP A 50 -6.36 -3.74 4.74
CA ASP A 50 -6.95 -4.90 4.08
C ASP A 50 -7.44 -4.54 2.66
N GLN A 51 -8.13 -3.41 2.50
CA GLN A 51 -8.56 -2.94 1.17
C GLN A 51 -7.39 -2.60 0.24
N ILE A 52 -6.31 -2.05 0.80
CA ILE A 52 -5.09 -1.73 0.05
C ILE A 52 -4.45 -3.03 -0.45
N LEU A 53 -4.37 -4.03 0.42
CA LEU A 53 -3.83 -5.35 0.10
C LEU A 53 -4.70 -6.07 -0.94
N GLU A 54 -6.02 -6.09 -0.76
CA GLU A 54 -6.96 -6.67 -1.72
C GLU A 54 -6.82 -6.02 -3.10
N THR A 55 -6.71 -4.69 -3.17
CA THR A 55 -6.53 -3.97 -4.43
C THR A 55 -5.22 -4.37 -5.12
N ALA A 56 -4.13 -4.51 -4.35
CA ALA A 56 -2.85 -4.95 -4.88
C ALA A 56 -2.91 -6.41 -5.40
N LEU A 57 -3.59 -7.30 -4.68
CA LEU A 57 -3.81 -8.69 -5.09
C LEU A 57 -4.70 -8.79 -6.34
N GLN A 58 -5.75 -7.96 -6.44
CA GLN A 58 -6.63 -7.90 -7.62
C GLN A 58 -5.91 -7.40 -8.87
N ALA A 59 -4.92 -6.52 -8.69
CA ALA A 59 -4.04 -6.05 -9.76
C ALA A 59 -3.00 -7.12 -10.19
N ASN A 60 -3.13 -8.35 -9.70
CA ASN A 60 -2.34 -9.52 -10.06
C ASN A 60 -0.87 -9.45 -9.60
N TYR A 61 -0.57 -8.59 -8.63
CA TYR A 61 0.77 -8.49 -8.04
C TYR A 61 1.02 -9.64 -7.06
N HIS A 62 2.19 -10.26 -7.18
CA HIS A 62 2.63 -11.28 -6.24
C HIS A 62 3.29 -10.63 -5.01
N ILE A 63 2.54 -10.60 -3.90
CA ILE A 63 2.99 -10.05 -2.62
C ILE A 63 3.58 -11.19 -1.79
N SER A 64 4.90 -11.19 -1.62
CA SER A 64 5.61 -12.23 -0.88
C SER A 64 5.48 -12.04 0.63
N ARG A 65 5.52 -10.79 1.10
CA ARG A 65 5.37 -10.39 2.50
C ARG A 65 4.73 -9.02 2.59
N PHE A 66 4.07 -8.75 3.72
CA PHE A 66 3.61 -7.43 4.05
C PHE A 66 3.79 -7.12 5.53
N TYR A 67 3.96 -5.85 5.85
CA TYR A 67 4.11 -5.32 7.20
C TYR A 67 3.18 -4.14 7.36
N VAL A 68 2.48 -4.04 8.49
CA VAL A 68 1.58 -2.94 8.81
C VAL A 68 2.01 -2.32 10.12
N THR A 69 2.10 -1.00 10.15
CA THR A 69 2.38 -0.21 11.34
C THR A 69 1.33 0.91 11.40
N GLU A 70 0.72 1.13 12.56
CA GLU A 70 -0.24 2.22 12.74
C GLU A 70 0.27 3.15 13.84
N GLU A 71 0.36 4.44 13.53
CA GLU A 71 0.77 5.47 14.49
C GLU A 71 -0.39 6.46 14.70
N GLU A 72 -0.78 6.63 15.95
CA GLU A 72 -1.74 7.66 16.34
C GLU A 72 -1.02 9.00 16.46
N CYS A 73 -1.29 9.93 15.52
CA CYS A 73 -0.73 11.27 15.49
C CYS A 73 -1.71 12.33 16.02
#